data_AF-A0A7Y9XJL0-F1
#
_entry.id   AF-A0A7Y9XJL0-F1
#
_cell.length_a   1.000
_cell.length_b   1.000
_cell.length_c   1.000
_cell.angle_alpha   90.00
_cell.angle_beta   90.00
_cell.angle_gamma   90.00
#
_symmetry.space_group_name_H-M   'P 1'
#
loop_
_entity.id
_entity.type
_entity.pdbx_description
1 polymer ?
#
loop_
_entity_poly.entity_id
_entity_poly.type
_entity_poly.pdbx_seq_one_letter_code
_entity_poly.pdbx_strand_id
1 'polypeptide(L)'
;MVPAERIWLDVPYAEKDLAKAEGAYWDQRARQWYAPRPGIAGLERWAARPDVPDLLPGEDRSLGSGLFVDLVPTTCWFTNVRSCVSQQDWERLRRMVVNRAGRVCEICGASADREAQRWLEVHERWVFDERSRTQTLRRLICVCTPCHTVTHFGLAQVRGIAGQAMAHLVAVTGASTGKAQQHIREAFALWERRSQVVWELDLGMLTGVGIAIEPPPEALRRAEEARSGLLRQRPAW
;
A
#
# COMPACT_ATOMS: atom_id res chain seq x y z
N MET A 1 -18.58 -38.19 -5.85
CA MET A 1 -17.23 -37.61 -5.78
C MET A 1 -17.21 -36.59 -4.67
N VAL A 2 -16.41 -36.81 -3.63
CA VAL A 2 -16.11 -35.78 -2.63
C VAL A 2 -15.38 -34.65 -3.37
N PRO A 3 -15.74 -33.36 -3.20
CA PRO A 3 -14.98 -32.28 -3.81
C PRO A 3 -13.52 -32.42 -3.40
N ALA A 4 -12.60 -32.33 -4.36
CA ALA A 4 -11.17 -32.34 -4.05
C ALA A 4 -10.90 -31.23 -3.01
N GLU A 5 -10.32 -31.61 -1.88
CA GLU A 5 -9.99 -30.70 -0.79
C GLU A 5 -8.97 -29.67 -1.29
N ARG A 6 -9.39 -28.42 -1.40
CA ARG A 6 -8.53 -27.30 -1.81
C ARG A 6 -7.80 -26.76 -0.59
N ILE A 7 -6.49 -26.67 -0.67
CA ILE A 7 -5.66 -26.05 0.39
C ILE A 7 -5.25 -24.67 -0.08
N TRP A 8 -5.67 -23.62 0.62
CA TRP A 8 -5.32 -22.25 0.27
C TRP A 8 -3.85 -21.94 0.54
N LEU A 9 -3.29 -21.07 -0.28
CA LEU A 9 -1.88 -20.67 -0.22
C LEU A 9 -1.74 -19.15 -0.20
N ASP A 10 -0.75 -18.67 0.55
CA ASP A 10 -0.32 -17.29 0.62
C ASP A 10 0.93 -17.09 -0.25
N VAL A 11 0.73 -17.12 -1.57
CA VAL A 11 1.82 -17.01 -2.55
C VAL A 11 2.11 -15.53 -2.85
N PRO A 12 3.31 -15.01 -2.54
CA PRO A 12 3.74 -13.69 -2.98
C PRO A 12 3.66 -13.54 -4.50
N TYR A 13 3.30 -12.35 -4.98
CA TYR A 13 3.22 -12.09 -6.42
C TYR A 13 4.51 -12.44 -7.19
N ALA A 14 5.68 -12.20 -6.58
CA ALA A 14 6.98 -12.49 -7.18
C ALA A 14 7.26 -14.00 -7.35
N GLU A 15 6.56 -14.85 -6.59
CA GLU A 15 6.78 -16.30 -6.53
C GLU A 15 5.65 -17.08 -7.22
N LYS A 16 4.70 -16.39 -7.85
CA LYS A 16 3.52 -16.98 -8.50
C LYS A 16 3.88 -18.04 -9.54
N ASP A 17 4.96 -17.82 -10.30
CA ASP A 17 5.38 -18.74 -11.37
C ASP A 17 6.06 -19.98 -10.78
N LEU A 18 6.76 -19.85 -9.65
CA LEU A 18 7.30 -20.97 -8.88
C LEU A 18 6.16 -21.81 -8.29
N ALA A 19 5.19 -21.18 -7.63
CA ALA A 19 4.04 -21.89 -7.07
C ALA A 19 3.26 -22.65 -8.16
N LYS A 20 3.08 -22.04 -9.32
CA LYS A 20 2.46 -22.69 -10.48
C LYS A 20 3.28 -23.90 -10.97
N ALA A 21 4.60 -23.77 -11.05
CA ALA A 21 5.48 -24.87 -11.44
C ALA A 21 5.43 -26.04 -10.44
N GLU A 22 5.24 -25.75 -9.16
CA GLU A 22 5.06 -26.72 -8.07
C GLU A 22 3.62 -27.29 -8.00
N GLY A 23 2.74 -26.93 -8.93
CA GLY A 23 1.40 -27.51 -9.07
C GLY A 23 0.26 -26.73 -8.37
N ALA A 24 0.49 -25.48 -7.98
CA ALA A 24 -0.57 -24.61 -7.49
C ALA A 24 -1.46 -24.09 -8.63
N TYR A 25 -2.74 -23.85 -8.32
CA TYR A 25 -3.74 -23.30 -9.21
C TYR A 25 -4.24 -21.95 -8.68
N TRP A 26 -4.67 -21.08 -9.59
CA TRP A 26 -5.28 -19.79 -9.24
C TRP A 26 -6.81 -19.89 -9.28
N ASP A 27 -7.47 -19.57 -8.18
CA ASP A 27 -8.93 -19.40 -8.17
C ASP A 27 -9.29 -17.94 -8.48
N GLN A 28 -9.97 -17.70 -9.60
CA GLN A 28 -10.33 -16.34 -10.03
C GLN A 28 -11.37 -15.67 -9.12
N ARG A 29 -12.28 -16.45 -8.51
CA ARG A 29 -13.35 -15.92 -7.66
C ARG A 29 -12.78 -15.54 -6.30
N ALA A 30 -12.06 -16.45 -5.65
CA ALA A 30 -11.38 -16.20 -4.39
C ALA A 30 -10.22 -15.21 -4.56
N ARG A 31 -9.60 -15.16 -5.75
CA ARG A 31 -8.35 -14.44 -6.03
C ARG A 31 -7.23 -14.90 -5.11
N GLN A 32 -7.08 -16.20 -5.00
CA GLN A 32 -6.09 -16.84 -4.14
C GLN A 32 -5.55 -18.09 -4.81
N TRP A 33 -4.29 -18.39 -4.53
CA TRP A 33 -3.64 -19.63 -4.95
C TRP A 33 -4.11 -20.80 -4.08
N TYR A 34 -4.22 -21.98 -4.66
CA TYR A 34 -4.54 -23.20 -3.93
C TYR A 34 -3.79 -24.41 -4.46
N ALA A 35 -3.49 -25.35 -3.56
CA ALA A 35 -3.07 -26.69 -3.92
C ALA A 35 -4.31 -27.56 -4.20
N PRO A 36 -4.31 -28.39 -5.25
CA PRO A 36 -5.46 -29.22 -5.63
C PRO A 36 -5.70 -30.42 -4.69
N ARG A 37 -4.73 -30.72 -3.81
CA ARG A 37 -4.76 -31.78 -2.80
C ARG A 37 -3.73 -31.49 -1.69
N PRO A 38 -3.87 -32.07 -0.50
CA PRO A 38 -2.86 -31.98 0.54
C PRO A 38 -1.56 -32.74 0.18
N GLY A 39 -0.48 -32.44 0.93
CA GLY A 39 0.79 -33.17 0.88
C GLY A 39 1.67 -32.90 -0.35
N ILE A 40 1.57 -31.72 -0.98
CA ILE A 40 2.49 -31.30 -2.04
C ILE A 40 3.64 -30.53 -1.39
N ALA A 41 4.76 -31.21 -1.14
CA ALA A 41 5.91 -30.68 -0.41
C ALA A 41 6.43 -29.34 -0.98
N GLY A 42 6.47 -29.20 -2.32
CA GLY A 42 6.92 -27.97 -2.99
C GLY A 42 6.09 -26.72 -2.66
N LEU A 43 4.84 -26.91 -2.21
CA LEU A 43 3.89 -25.84 -1.88
C LEU A 43 3.84 -25.49 -0.39
N GLU A 44 4.44 -26.30 0.49
CA GLU A 44 4.37 -26.10 1.96
C GLU A 44 4.88 -24.74 2.40
N ARG A 45 5.88 -24.19 1.68
CA ARG A 45 6.43 -22.87 1.96
C ARG A 45 5.41 -21.73 1.86
N TRP A 46 4.32 -21.93 1.10
CA TRP A 46 3.23 -20.96 0.92
C TRP A 46 1.95 -21.37 1.64
N ALA A 47 2.02 -22.33 2.58
CA ALA A 47 0.86 -22.72 3.37
C ALA A 47 0.17 -21.49 3.98
N ALA A 48 -1.16 -21.40 3.84
CA ALA A 48 -1.91 -20.27 4.35
C ALA A 48 -1.71 -20.12 5.87
N ARG A 49 -1.45 -18.89 6.31
CA ARG A 49 -1.31 -18.53 7.73
C ARG A 49 -2.57 -17.82 8.17
N PRO A 50 -3.15 -18.13 9.36
CA PRO A 50 -4.47 -17.70 9.85
C PRO A 50 -5.33 -16.82 8.92
N ASP A 51 -6.10 -15.87 9.37
CA ASP A 51 -6.59 -14.82 8.48
C ASP A 51 -6.38 -13.50 9.22
N VAL A 52 -6.17 -12.43 8.48
CA VAL A 52 -6.12 -11.11 9.09
C VAL A 52 -7.56 -10.65 9.31
N PRO A 53 -7.95 -10.24 10.52
CA PRO A 53 -9.30 -9.76 10.76
C PRO A 53 -9.60 -8.51 9.93
N ASP A 54 -10.85 -8.38 9.49
CA ASP A 54 -11.30 -7.21 8.74
C ASP A 54 -11.17 -5.89 9.52
N LEU A 55 -11.16 -5.94 10.85
CA LEU A 55 -10.92 -4.79 11.71
C LEU A 55 -9.55 -4.89 12.35
N LEU A 56 -8.64 -4.00 11.96
CA LEU A 56 -7.32 -3.91 12.57
C LEU A 56 -7.40 -3.11 13.89
N PRO A 57 -6.71 -3.54 14.97
CA PRO A 57 -6.71 -2.84 16.24
C PRO A 57 -6.25 -1.38 16.11
N GLY A 58 -7.09 -0.45 16.53
CA GLY A 58 -6.77 0.98 16.48
C GLY A 58 -6.81 1.62 15.09
N GLU A 59 -7.30 0.90 14.08
CA GLU A 59 -7.51 1.44 12.73
C GLU A 59 -8.63 2.48 12.73
N ASP A 60 -8.33 3.65 12.17
CA ASP A 60 -9.32 4.68 11.90
C ASP A 60 -9.74 4.62 10.43
N ARG A 61 -10.89 3.99 10.17
CA ARG A 61 -11.44 3.89 8.80
C ARG A 61 -12.02 5.19 8.27
N SER A 62 -12.14 6.23 9.09
CA SER A 62 -12.50 7.58 8.63
C SER A 62 -11.27 8.36 8.15
N LEU A 63 -10.08 8.03 8.64
CA LEU A 63 -8.83 8.70 8.30
C LEU A 63 -8.53 8.63 6.81
N GLY A 64 -8.29 9.78 6.20
CA GLY A 64 -7.93 9.87 4.79
C GLY A 64 -9.05 9.43 3.84
N SER A 65 -10.31 9.64 4.24
CA SER A 65 -11.47 9.49 3.36
C SER A 65 -11.51 10.60 2.30
N GLY A 66 -11.95 10.25 1.08
CA GLY A 66 -11.91 11.15 -0.07
C GLY A 66 -10.55 11.19 -0.76
N LEU A 67 -10.48 11.92 -1.88
CA LEU A 67 -9.25 12.02 -2.68
C LEU A 67 -8.49 13.30 -2.36
N PHE A 68 -7.23 13.15 -1.96
CA PHE A 68 -6.33 14.27 -1.73
C PHE A 68 -4.87 13.84 -1.94
N VAL A 69 -4.01 14.83 -2.16
CA VAL A 69 -2.55 14.64 -2.20
C VAL A 69 -2.03 14.37 -0.79
N ASP A 70 -1.41 13.21 -0.57
CA ASP A 70 -0.90 12.74 0.72
C ASP A 70 0.59 12.35 0.57
N LEU A 71 1.45 13.35 0.68
CA LEU A 71 2.89 13.17 0.48
C LEU A 71 3.54 12.70 1.79
N VAL A 72 4.19 11.54 1.72
CA VAL A 72 5.02 11.03 2.81
C VAL A 72 6.34 11.84 2.86
N PRO A 73 6.80 12.29 4.04
CA PRO A 73 8.06 13.02 4.19
C PRO A 73 9.25 12.26 3.60
N THR A 74 10.24 12.98 3.06
CA THR A 74 11.42 12.34 2.43
C THR A 74 12.19 11.45 3.40
N THR A 75 12.25 11.83 4.67
CA THR A 75 12.91 11.07 5.75
C THR A 75 12.21 9.75 6.08
N CYS A 76 11.01 9.51 5.56
CA CYS A 76 10.24 8.27 5.70
C CYS A 76 10.20 7.44 4.40
N TRP A 77 10.81 7.90 3.31
CA TRP A 77 10.79 7.16 2.06
C TRP A 77 11.45 5.79 2.20
N PHE A 78 11.05 4.86 1.32
CA PHE A 78 11.50 3.46 1.30
C PHE A 78 11.11 2.62 2.54
N THR A 79 10.34 3.20 3.46
CA THR A 79 9.85 2.53 4.67
C THR A 79 8.34 2.50 4.66
N ASN A 80 7.77 1.42 4.15
CA ASN A 80 6.34 1.20 4.05
C ASN A 80 5.98 -0.15 4.69
N VAL A 81 4.70 -0.48 4.81
CA VAL A 81 4.30 -1.73 5.47
C VAL A 81 4.88 -2.93 4.76
N ARG A 82 4.85 -2.93 3.42
CA ARG A 82 5.39 -4.03 2.60
C ARG A 82 6.90 -4.29 2.83
N SER A 83 7.69 -3.26 3.18
CA SER A 83 9.11 -3.43 3.49
C SER A 83 9.40 -3.83 4.94
N CYS A 84 8.38 -3.78 5.80
CA CYS A 84 8.50 -4.12 7.23
C CYS A 84 7.79 -5.42 7.60
N VAL A 85 7.33 -6.22 6.63
CA VAL A 85 6.65 -7.49 6.85
C VAL A 85 7.09 -8.51 5.81
N SER A 86 6.96 -9.79 6.12
CA SER A 86 7.22 -10.85 5.14
C SER A 86 6.29 -10.72 3.91
N GLN A 87 6.74 -11.13 2.72
CA GLN A 87 5.90 -11.03 1.51
C GLN A 87 4.60 -11.84 1.62
N GLN A 88 4.58 -12.92 2.41
CA GLN A 88 3.35 -13.69 2.68
C GLN A 88 2.37 -12.87 3.53
N ASP A 89 2.85 -12.22 4.59
CA ASP A 89 2.02 -11.34 5.43
C ASP A 89 1.53 -10.12 4.66
N TRP A 90 2.35 -9.57 3.77
CA TRP A 90 1.89 -8.53 2.85
C TRP A 90 0.75 -9.01 1.94
N GLU A 91 0.83 -10.22 1.37
CA GLU A 91 -0.25 -10.74 0.54
C GLU A 91 -1.53 -11.00 1.35
N ARG A 92 -1.40 -11.47 2.60
CA ARG A 92 -2.53 -11.62 3.53
C ARG A 92 -3.22 -10.29 3.82
N LEU A 93 -2.44 -9.25 4.18
CA LEU A 93 -2.94 -7.90 4.41
C LEU A 93 -3.60 -7.32 3.15
N ARG A 94 -2.92 -7.46 2.01
CA ARG A 94 -3.42 -6.96 0.72
C ARG A 94 -4.76 -7.60 0.36
N ARG A 95 -4.85 -8.94 0.48
CA ARG A 95 -6.07 -9.70 0.20
C ARG A 95 -7.20 -9.28 1.12
N MET A 96 -6.94 -9.19 2.43
CA MET A 96 -7.92 -8.72 3.41
C MET A 96 -8.46 -7.34 3.03
N VAL A 97 -7.58 -6.34 2.82
CA VAL A 97 -8.01 -4.96 2.54
C VAL A 97 -8.83 -4.85 1.26
N VAL A 98 -8.40 -5.53 0.18
CA VAL A 98 -9.12 -5.51 -1.11
C VAL A 98 -10.47 -6.21 -1.02
N ASN A 99 -10.57 -7.33 -0.28
CA ASN A 99 -11.84 -8.05 -0.09
C ASN A 99 -12.80 -7.25 0.80
N ARG A 100 -12.32 -6.70 1.91
CA ARG A 100 -13.07 -5.82 2.81
C ARG A 100 -13.64 -4.60 2.11
N ALA A 101 -12.91 -4.04 1.16
CA ALA A 101 -13.36 -2.94 0.32
C ALA A 101 -14.38 -3.34 -0.76
N GLY A 102 -14.85 -4.60 -0.80
CA GLY A 102 -15.76 -5.08 -1.82
C GLY A 102 -15.16 -5.07 -3.23
N ARG A 103 -13.82 -5.05 -3.34
CA ARG A 103 -13.07 -5.01 -4.62
C ARG A 103 -13.36 -3.77 -5.45
N VAL A 104 -13.57 -2.64 -4.78
CA VAL A 104 -13.63 -1.31 -5.37
C VAL A 104 -12.67 -0.37 -4.66
N CYS A 105 -12.35 0.75 -5.31
CA CYS A 105 -11.64 1.85 -4.69
C CYS A 105 -12.50 2.47 -3.58
N GLU A 106 -11.99 2.54 -2.36
CA GLU A 106 -12.68 3.18 -1.22
C GLU A 106 -12.82 4.70 -1.37
N ILE A 107 -12.10 5.31 -2.33
CA ILE A 107 -12.16 6.75 -2.60
C ILE A 107 -13.18 7.10 -3.67
N CYS A 108 -13.14 6.44 -4.83
CA CYS A 108 -13.96 6.81 -5.99
C CYS A 108 -14.94 5.72 -6.46
N GLY A 109 -14.97 4.55 -5.81
CA GLY A 109 -15.85 3.44 -6.16
C GLY A 109 -15.45 2.64 -7.41
N ALA A 110 -14.37 3.01 -8.11
CA ALA A 110 -13.95 2.30 -9.33
C ALA A 110 -13.43 0.88 -9.01
N SER A 111 -13.83 -0.10 -9.82
CA SER A 111 -13.25 -1.45 -9.80
C SER A 111 -11.94 -1.52 -10.61
N ALA A 112 -11.19 -2.61 -10.46
CA ALA A 112 -10.09 -2.92 -11.35
C ALA A 112 -10.58 -3.12 -12.80
N ASP A 113 -9.76 -2.73 -13.77
CA ASP A 113 -10.04 -2.78 -15.20
C ASP A 113 -8.72 -2.86 -15.97
N ARG A 114 -8.52 -4.01 -16.63
CA ARG A 114 -7.26 -4.31 -17.31
C ARG A 114 -7.08 -3.52 -18.59
N GLU A 115 -8.16 -3.20 -19.32
CA GLU A 115 -8.08 -2.45 -20.58
C GLU A 115 -7.70 -1.00 -20.29
N ALA A 116 -8.31 -0.42 -19.26
CA ALA A 116 -7.98 0.92 -18.78
C ALA A 116 -6.69 0.97 -17.93
N GLN A 117 -5.97 -0.14 -17.77
CA GLN A 117 -4.77 -0.27 -16.91
C GLN A 117 -5.01 0.25 -15.47
N ARG A 118 -6.22 0.03 -14.94
CA ARG A 118 -6.63 0.44 -13.60
C ARG A 118 -6.56 -0.76 -12.67
N TRP A 119 -5.64 -0.71 -11.72
CA TRP A 119 -5.49 -1.74 -10.70
C TRP A 119 -6.02 -1.25 -9.36
N LEU A 120 -6.24 -2.20 -8.43
CA LEU A 120 -6.49 -1.89 -7.03
C LEU A 120 -5.22 -2.17 -6.23
N GLU A 121 -4.84 -1.19 -5.43
CA GLU A 121 -3.61 -1.12 -4.66
C GLU A 121 -3.98 -0.85 -3.20
N VAL A 122 -3.16 -1.33 -2.27
CA VAL A 122 -3.32 -1.01 -0.85
C VAL A 122 -2.36 0.11 -0.52
N HIS A 123 -2.87 1.15 0.10
CA HIS A 123 -2.14 2.34 0.47
C HIS A 123 -2.23 2.59 1.97
N GLU A 124 -1.13 3.04 2.56
CA GLU A 124 -1.05 3.38 3.98
C GLU A 124 -1.49 4.82 4.25
N ARG A 125 -2.35 5.05 5.25
CA ARG A 125 -2.57 6.37 5.84
C ARG A 125 -1.83 6.49 7.17
N TRP A 126 -1.13 7.60 7.31
CA TRP A 126 -0.25 7.89 8.43
C TRP A 126 -0.76 9.07 9.23
N VAL A 127 -0.62 8.99 10.56
CA VAL A 127 -0.68 10.16 11.43
C VAL A 127 0.74 10.51 11.84
N PHE A 128 1.06 11.80 11.85
CA PHE A 128 2.36 12.32 12.22
C PHE A 128 2.21 13.19 13.47
N ASP A 129 2.83 12.77 14.57
CA ASP A 129 2.92 13.54 15.81
C ASP A 129 4.29 14.24 15.88
N GLU A 130 4.30 15.56 15.69
CA GLU A 130 5.53 16.36 15.70
C GLU A 130 6.19 16.45 17.08
N ARG A 131 5.42 16.29 18.17
CA ARG A 131 5.96 16.36 19.54
C ARG A 131 6.73 15.10 19.88
N SER A 132 6.14 13.93 19.61
CA SER A 132 6.84 12.65 19.80
C SER A 132 7.75 12.28 18.63
N ARG A 133 7.63 12.98 17.50
CA ARG A 133 8.28 12.68 16.22
C ARG A 133 7.97 11.26 15.75
N THR A 134 6.69 10.87 15.83
CA THR A 134 6.24 9.52 15.47
C THR A 134 5.34 9.56 14.24
N GLN A 135 5.65 8.71 13.26
CA GLN A 135 4.79 8.34 12.14
C GLN A 135 4.07 7.04 12.51
N THR A 136 2.74 7.09 12.64
CA THR A 136 1.93 5.95 13.06
C THR A 136 1.03 5.47 11.92
N LEU A 137 1.08 4.17 11.62
CA LEU A 137 0.14 3.55 10.69
C LEU A 137 -1.25 3.55 11.33
N ARG A 138 -2.23 4.16 10.65
CA ARG A 138 -3.59 4.27 11.17
C ARG A 138 -4.67 3.72 10.24
N ARG A 139 -4.34 3.48 8.97
CA ARG A 139 -5.26 2.84 8.02
C ARG A 139 -4.52 2.16 6.88
N LEU A 140 -5.05 1.02 6.46
CA LEU A 140 -4.79 0.46 5.13
C LEU A 140 -6.04 0.62 4.27
N ILE A 141 -5.92 1.32 3.14
CA ILE A 141 -7.04 1.67 2.26
C ILE A 141 -6.84 1.06 0.86
N CYS A 142 -7.91 0.50 0.29
CA CYS A 142 -7.95 0.03 -1.08
C CYS A 142 -8.20 1.20 -2.04
N VAL A 143 -7.26 1.49 -2.93
CA VAL A 143 -7.32 2.61 -3.88
C VAL A 143 -7.06 2.15 -5.31
N CYS A 144 -7.69 2.81 -6.29
CA CYS A 144 -7.38 2.54 -7.70
C CYS A 144 -6.15 3.32 -8.17
N THR A 145 -5.51 2.85 -9.26
CA THR A 145 -4.29 3.48 -9.81
C THR A 145 -4.40 5.00 -10.04
N PRO A 146 -5.50 5.56 -10.61
CA PRO A 146 -5.66 7.00 -10.71
C PRO A 146 -5.72 7.73 -9.36
N CYS A 147 -6.48 7.22 -8.38
CA CYS A 147 -6.52 7.79 -7.02
C CYS A 147 -5.17 7.68 -6.30
N HIS A 148 -4.47 6.56 -6.48
CA HIS A 148 -3.13 6.34 -5.93
C HIS A 148 -2.11 7.31 -6.54
N THR A 149 -2.21 7.57 -7.85
CA THR A 149 -1.38 8.56 -8.56
C THR A 149 -1.58 9.98 -8.02
N VAL A 150 -2.83 10.37 -7.73
CA VAL A 150 -3.12 11.66 -7.09
C VAL A 150 -2.58 11.73 -5.68
N THR A 151 -2.74 10.66 -4.91
CA THR A 151 -2.20 10.55 -3.55
C THR A 151 -0.68 10.80 -3.55
N HIS A 152 0.03 10.18 -4.49
CA HIS A 152 1.47 10.38 -4.73
C HIS A 152 1.79 11.46 -5.78
N PHE A 153 1.19 12.65 -5.64
CA PHE A 153 1.31 13.70 -6.65
C PHE A 153 2.75 14.12 -7.00
N GLY A 154 3.67 14.10 -6.02
CA GLY A 154 5.09 14.38 -6.28
C GLY A 154 5.74 13.40 -7.25
N LEU A 155 5.39 12.12 -7.16
CA LEU A 155 5.85 11.11 -8.12
C LEU A 155 5.19 11.31 -9.49
N ALA A 156 3.92 11.72 -9.52
CA ALA A 156 3.21 12.06 -10.76
C ALA A 156 3.89 13.22 -11.51
N GLN A 157 4.41 14.22 -10.79
CA GLN A 157 5.21 15.31 -11.38
C GLN A 157 6.52 14.80 -11.99
N VAL A 158 7.30 14.01 -11.24
CA VAL A 158 8.56 13.44 -11.73
C VAL A 158 8.35 12.58 -12.98
N ARG A 159 7.22 11.86 -13.05
CA ARG A 159 6.85 11.01 -14.20
C ARG A 159 6.20 11.77 -15.36
N GLY A 160 6.01 13.09 -15.27
CA GLY A 160 5.40 13.89 -16.34
C GLY A 160 3.89 13.68 -16.51
N ILE A 161 3.20 13.09 -15.53
CA ILE A 161 1.76 12.77 -15.59
C ILE A 161 0.91 13.62 -14.63
N ALA A 162 1.46 14.71 -14.09
CA ALA A 162 0.76 15.59 -13.15
C ALA A 162 -0.55 16.17 -13.70
N GLY A 163 -0.66 16.41 -15.02
CA GLY A 163 -1.90 16.86 -15.65
C GLY A 163 -3.03 15.83 -15.53
N GLN A 164 -2.73 14.54 -15.70
CA GLN A 164 -3.70 13.45 -15.53
C GLN A 164 -4.14 13.32 -14.07
N ALA A 165 -3.19 13.42 -13.13
CA ALA A 165 -3.48 13.41 -11.70
C ALA A 165 -4.38 14.60 -11.31
N MET A 166 -4.07 15.81 -11.78
CA MET A 166 -4.91 16.99 -11.53
C MET A 166 -6.33 16.81 -12.05
N ALA A 167 -6.49 16.34 -13.29
CA ALA A 167 -7.80 16.10 -13.88
C ALA A 167 -8.60 15.07 -13.08
N HIS A 168 -7.96 13.99 -12.62
CA HIS A 168 -8.61 12.99 -11.78
C HIS A 168 -8.99 13.54 -10.39
N LEU A 169 -8.12 14.34 -9.77
CA LEU A 169 -8.41 15.01 -8.50
C LEU A 169 -9.67 15.88 -8.60
N VAL A 170 -9.75 16.72 -9.62
CA VAL A 170 -10.91 17.58 -9.89
C VAL A 170 -12.17 16.73 -10.15
N ALA A 171 -12.09 15.70 -10.98
CA ALA A 171 -13.23 14.86 -11.32
C ALA A 171 -13.82 14.12 -10.11
N VAL A 172 -12.98 13.60 -9.20
CA VAL A 172 -13.44 12.85 -8.03
C VAL A 172 -13.91 13.78 -6.90
N THR A 173 -13.25 14.92 -6.70
CA THR A 173 -13.59 15.83 -5.58
C THR A 173 -14.66 16.87 -5.93
N GLY A 174 -14.90 17.12 -7.23
CA GLY A 174 -15.73 18.23 -7.68
C GLY A 174 -15.13 19.63 -7.42
N ALA A 175 -13.88 19.71 -6.96
CA ALA A 175 -13.22 20.98 -6.69
C ALA A 175 -12.95 21.76 -7.99
N SER A 176 -12.99 23.09 -7.93
CA SER A 176 -12.50 23.90 -9.04
C SER A 176 -10.99 23.71 -9.22
N THR A 177 -10.48 23.91 -10.44
CA THR A 177 -9.05 23.83 -10.74
C THR A 177 -8.21 24.71 -9.79
N GLY A 178 -8.68 25.91 -9.47
CA GLY A 178 -7.99 26.80 -8.53
C GLY A 178 -7.90 26.23 -7.10
N LYS A 179 -8.98 25.62 -6.59
CA LYS A 179 -8.97 24.94 -5.29
C LYS A 179 -8.08 23.70 -5.29
N ALA A 180 -8.11 22.90 -6.34
CA ALA A 180 -7.24 21.73 -6.48
C ALA A 180 -5.75 22.12 -6.51
N GLN A 181 -5.40 23.18 -7.24
CA GLN A 181 -4.04 23.74 -7.25
C GLN A 181 -3.62 24.26 -5.87
N GLN A 182 -4.52 24.92 -5.15
CA GLN A 182 -4.26 25.36 -3.78
C GLN A 182 -3.99 24.18 -2.85
N HIS A 183 -4.84 23.15 -2.88
CA HIS A 183 -4.65 21.91 -2.13
C HIS A 183 -3.28 21.30 -2.38
N ILE A 184 -2.87 21.20 -3.66
CA ILE A 184 -1.56 20.67 -4.03
C ILE A 184 -0.44 21.51 -3.40
N ARG A 185 -0.49 22.85 -3.51
CA ARG A 185 0.53 23.72 -2.89
C ARG A 185 0.61 23.54 -1.38
N GLU A 186 -0.52 23.45 -0.70
CA GLU A 186 -0.59 23.22 0.75
C GLU A 186 0.00 21.87 1.15
N ALA A 187 -0.29 20.81 0.38
CA ALA A 187 0.27 19.48 0.59
C ALA A 187 1.80 19.46 0.43
N PHE A 188 2.34 20.15 -0.58
CA PHE A 188 3.80 20.30 -0.75
C PHE A 188 4.44 21.10 0.37
N ALA A 189 3.81 22.19 0.83
CA ALA A 189 4.32 22.97 1.96
C ALA A 189 4.34 22.15 3.26
N LEU A 190 3.32 21.32 3.51
CA LEU A 190 3.30 20.40 4.65
C LEU A 190 4.40 19.33 4.53
N TRP A 191 4.56 18.76 3.33
CA TRP A 191 5.60 17.78 3.04
C TRP A 191 7.00 18.33 3.29
N GLU A 192 7.28 19.56 2.85
CA GLU A 192 8.58 20.22 3.06
C GLU A 192 8.89 20.38 4.55
N ARG A 193 7.93 20.88 5.34
CA ARG A 193 8.08 20.99 6.81
C ARG A 193 8.36 19.65 7.47
N ARG A 194 7.54 18.63 7.18
CA ARG A 194 7.70 17.30 7.79
C ARG A 194 8.98 16.59 7.35
N SER A 195 9.50 16.92 6.16
CA SER A 195 10.76 16.37 5.64
C SER A 195 12.00 16.88 6.38
N GLN A 196 11.86 17.89 7.24
CA GLN A 196 12.94 18.33 8.14
C GLN A 196 13.04 17.51 9.43
N VAL A 197 12.07 16.63 9.69
CA VAL A 197 12.00 15.82 10.91
C VAL A 197 12.43 14.39 10.61
N VAL A 198 13.19 13.79 11.55
CA VAL A 198 13.45 12.34 11.57
C VAL A 198 12.33 11.69 12.39
N TRP A 199 11.62 10.76 11.78
CA TRP A 199 10.39 10.17 12.34
C TRP A 199 10.63 8.74 12.81
N GLU A 200 10.27 8.44 14.05
CA GLU A 200 10.09 7.05 14.50
C GLU A 200 8.87 6.41 13.82
N LEU A 201 8.90 5.10 13.60
CA LEU A 201 7.82 4.38 12.93
C LEU A 201 7.05 3.51 13.93
N ASP A 202 5.73 3.67 13.96
CA ASP A 202 4.82 2.85 14.76
C ASP A 202 3.90 2.04 13.82
N LEU A 203 4.08 0.71 13.87
CA LEU A 203 3.27 -0.29 13.16
C LEU A 203 2.47 -1.18 14.13
N GLY A 204 2.22 -0.71 15.36
CA GLY A 204 1.54 -1.49 16.41
C GLY A 204 0.21 -2.09 15.96
N MET A 205 -0.53 -1.39 15.09
CA MET A 205 -1.77 -1.85 14.45
C MET A 205 -1.66 -3.24 13.80
N LEU A 206 -0.48 -3.62 13.28
CA LEU A 206 -0.25 -4.90 12.63
C LEU A 206 0.18 -6.00 13.60
N THR A 207 1.01 -5.67 14.58
CA THR A 207 1.48 -6.65 15.58
C THR A 207 0.34 -7.28 16.38
N GLY A 208 -0.74 -6.52 16.63
CA GLY A 208 -1.91 -6.98 17.35
C GLY A 208 -2.76 -8.05 16.63
N VAL A 209 -2.45 -8.36 15.36
CA VAL A 209 -3.19 -9.34 14.54
C VAL A 209 -2.31 -10.47 14.00
N GLY A 210 -1.19 -10.74 14.65
CA GLY A 210 -0.29 -11.83 14.28
C GLY A 210 0.48 -11.58 12.98
N ILE A 211 0.74 -10.32 12.65
CA ILE A 211 1.69 -9.92 11.60
C ILE A 211 3.04 -9.64 12.27
N ALA A 212 4.05 -10.41 11.90
CA ALA A 212 5.41 -10.17 12.36
C ALA A 212 5.99 -8.95 11.64
N ILE A 213 6.53 -8.01 12.41
CA ILE A 213 7.24 -6.86 11.87
C ILE A 213 8.73 -7.21 11.76
N GLU A 214 9.25 -7.09 10.55
CA GLU A 214 10.67 -7.01 10.28
C GLU A 214 11.08 -5.55 10.51
N PRO A 215 11.75 -5.22 11.63
CA PRO A 215 12.00 -3.84 11.99
C PRO A 215 12.86 -3.18 10.91
N PRO A 216 12.44 -2.01 10.39
CA PRO A 216 13.25 -1.31 9.42
C PRO A 216 14.49 -0.72 10.13
N PRO A 217 15.47 -0.21 9.38
CA PRO A 217 16.60 0.48 9.99
C PRO A 217 16.16 1.63 10.91
N GLU A 218 17.03 2.04 11.82
CA GLU A 218 16.79 3.18 12.72
C GLU A 218 16.40 4.43 11.93
N ALA A 219 15.56 5.28 12.54
CA ALA A 219 14.97 6.44 11.87
C ALA A 219 16.01 7.36 11.21
N LEU A 220 17.15 7.58 11.87
CA LEU A 220 18.22 8.41 11.31
C LEU A 220 18.83 7.77 10.05
N ARG A 221 19.13 6.46 10.09
CA ARG A 221 19.70 5.75 8.94
C ARG A 221 18.73 5.77 7.76
N ARG A 222 17.43 5.55 8.00
CA ARG A 222 16.39 5.65 6.96
C ARG A 222 16.39 7.03 6.29
N ALA A 223 16.47 8.09 7.10
CA ALA A 223 16.52 9.46 6.59
C ALA A 223 17.78 9.73 5.75
N GLU A 224 18.93 9.23 6.16
CA GLU A 224 20.20 9.36 5.43
C GLU A 224 20.19 8.59 4.09
N GLU A 225 19.67 7.38 4.10
CA GLU A 225 19.50 6.56 2.89
C GLU A 225 18.56 7.23 1.89
N ALA A 226 17.44 7.80 2.35
CA ALA A 226 16.50 8.51 1.50
C ALA A 226 17.11 9.76 0.85
N ARG A 227 17.87 10.56 1.63
CA ARG A 227 18.62 11.71 1.10
C ARG A 227 19.65 11.29 0.06
N SER A 228 20.38 10.22 0.32
CA SER A 228 21.38 9.68 -0.60
C SER A 228 20.75 9.13 -1.88
N GLY A 229 19.57 8.51 -1.79
CA GLY A 229 18.77 8.09 -2.95
C GLY A 229 18.34 9.25 -3.83
N LEU A 230 17.85 10.34 -3.22
CA LEU A 230 17.47 11.58 -3.92
C LEU A 230 18.64 12.22 -4.65
N LEU A 231 19.82 12.31 -4.02
CA LEU A 231 21.02 12.89 -4.64
C LEU A 231 21.49 12.10 -5.87
N ARG A 232 21.36 10.77 -5.85
CA ARG A 232 21.69 9.90 -6.99
C ARG A 232 20.70 10.00 -8.16
N GLN A 233 19.49 10.53 -7.91
CA GLN A 233 18.46 10.73 -8.93
C GLN A 233 18.41 12.16 -9.49
N ARG A 234 19.25 13.09 -8.98
CA ARG A 234 19.43 14.40 -9.62
C ARG A 234 20.23 14.19 -10.91
N PRO A 235 19.78 14.70 -12.07
CA PRO A 235 20.62 14.73 -13.25
C PRO A 235 21.92 15.46 -12.92
N ALA A 236 23.06 14.87 -13.27
CA ALA A 236 24.29 15.64 -13.41
C ALA A 236 24.00 16.67 -14.51
N TRP A 237 24.09 17.95 -14.17
CA TRP A 237 23.99 19.05 -15.13
C TRP A 237 25.07 18.90 -16.20
#